data_AF-A0A662UQK1-F1
#
_entry.id   AF-A0A662UQK1-F1
#
_cell.length_a   1.000
_cell.length_b   1.000
_cell.length_c   1.000
_cell.angle_alpha   90.00
_cell.angle_beta   90.00
_cell.angle_gamma   90.00
#
_symmetry.space_group_name_H-M   'P 1'
#
loop_
_entity.id
_entity.type
_entity.pdbx_description
1 polymer ?
#
loop_
_entity_poly.entity_id
_entity_poly.type
_entity_poly.pdbx_seq_one_letter_code
_entity_poly.pdbx_strand_id
1 'polypeptide(L)'
;MRALFEGKKVLVSHYLNLKLRLIAMGINAINKRVLVVDENNYLVRTGVASLVGENATITHKPLKSLPPGISSLVFIEPSKPPRKTYVRNVLLTVTPSNKLRVPRYYSRVYLKELSNNLYELHFTDTMEKYRLRLRGLEFIVEERPFGVYGRAYEVLRRAIIEYGELRIRDAVLVLTSELGLDKSRARIVLSKLLSEKYFKVDKGRITIY
;
A
#
# COMPACT_ATOMS: atom_id res chain seq x y z
N MET A 1 -3.14 1.65 -6.36
CA MET A 1 -3.93 0.41 -6.17
C MET A 1 -3.93 -0.51 -7.39
N ARG A 2 -4.25 -0.03 -8.60
CA ARG A 2 -4.18 -0.84 -9.83
C ARG A 2 -2.82 -1.50 -10.06
N ALA A 3 -1.74 -0.78 -9.79
CA ALA A 3 -0.36 -1.28 -9.87
C ALA A 3 -0.11 -2.59 -9.10
N LEU A 4 -0.85 -2.86 -8.01
CA LEU A 4 -0.73 -4.12 -7.25
C LEU A 4 -1.14 -5.35 -8.08
N PHE A 5 -2.02 -5.16 -9.06
CA PHE A 5 -2.57 -6.21 -9.92
C PHE A 5 -1.89 -6.28 -11.30
N GLU A 6 -0.82 -5.51 -11.50
CA GLU A 6 -0.10 -5.47 -12.78
C GLU A 6 1.19 -6.29 -12.71
N GLY A 7 1.35 -7.21 -13.65
CA GLY A 7 2.48 -8.14 -13.68
C GLY A 7 2.42 -9.20 -12.58
N LYS A 8 3.57 -9.80 -12.26
CA LYS A 8 3.68 -10.86 -11.26
C LYS A 8 4.20 -10.28 -9.96
N LYS A 9 3.33 -10.17 -8.96
CA LYS A 9 3.60 -9.53 -7.67
C LYS A 9 3.37 -10.47 -6.51
N VAL A 10 4.18 -10.34 -5.47
CA VAL A 10 3.95 -10.98 -4.18
C VAL A 10 3.76 -9.92 -3.09
N LEU A 11 2.57 -9.87 -2.50
CA LEU A 11 2.23 -9.03 -1.37
C LEU A 11 2.64 -9.74 -0.07
N VAL A 12 3.66 -9.20 0.59
CA VAL A 12 4.23 -9.70 1.83
C VAL A 12 3.73 -8.84 3.00
N SER A 13 3.12 -9.47 3.99
CA SER A 13 2.70 -8.79 5.22
C SER A 13 2.39 -9.78 6.34
N HIS A 14 2.66 -9.39 7.60
CA HIS A 14 2.23 -10.13 8.78
C HIS A 14 0.71 -10.08 8.98
N TYR A 15 0.02 -9.09 8.42
CA TYR A 15 -1.39 -8.84 8.68
C TYR A 15 -2.27 -9.48 7.60
N LEU A 16 -2.73 -10.71 7.85
CA LEU A 16 -3.58 -11.44 6.90
C LEU A 16 -4.84 -10.65 6.52
N ASN A 17 -5.62 -10.22 7.51
CA ASN A 17 -6.88 -9.51 7.27
C ASN A 17 -6.66 -8.24 6.41
N LEU A 18 -5.59 -7.50 6.66
CA LEU A 18 -5.25 -6.31 5.88
C LEU A 18 -4.90 -6.65 4.42
N LYS A 19 -4.17 -7.75 4.17
CA LYS A 19 -3.92 -8.19 2.78
C LYS A 19 -5.23 -8.53 2.06
N LEU A 20 -6.15 -9.22 2.73
CA LEU A 20 -7.45 -9.59 2.14
C LEU A 20 -8.27 -8.35 1.79
N ARG A 21 -8.35 -7.36 2.70
CA ARG A 21 -9.04 -6.09 2.45
C ARG A 21 -8.41 -5.31 1.30
N LEU A 22 -7.07 -5.29 1.24
CA LEU A 22 -6.34 -4.65 0.15
C LEU A 22 -6.59 -5.33 -1.20
N ILE A 23 -6.65 -6.67 -1.22
CA ILE A 23 -7.04 -7.45 -2.39
C ILE A 23 -8.45 -7.08 -2.83
N ALA A 24 -9.43 -7.12 -1.94
CA ALA A 24 -10.82 -6.81 -2.25
C ALA A 24 -10.94 -5.41 -2.88
N MET A 25 -10.30 -4.40 -2.26
CA MET A 25 -10.26 -3.05 -2.79
C MET A 25 -9.58 -2.97 -4.16
N GLY A 26 -8.48 -3.70 -4.35
CA GLY A 26 -7.77 -3.72 -5.62
C GLY A 26 -8.55 -4.39 -6.75
N ILE A 27 -9.26 -5.49 -6.46
CA ILE A 27 -10.17 -6.16 -7.40
C ILE A 27 -11.24 -5.19 -7.88
N ASN A 28 -11.89 -4.47 -6.95
CA ASN A 28 -12.93 -3.50 -7.28
C ASN A 28 -12.36 -2.35 -8.13
N ALA A 29 -11.14 -1.90 -7.84
CA ALA A 29 -10.50 -0.77 -8.55
C ALA A 29 -10.03 -1.09 -9.99
N ILE A 30 -9.71 -2.35 -10.30
CA ILE A 30 -9.28 -2.73 -11.65
C ILE A 30 -10.46 -2.97 -12.60
N ASN A 31 -11.66 -3.23 -12.08
CA ASN A 31 -12.88 -3.49 -12.85
C ASN A 31 -12.69 -4.48 -14.02
N LYS A 32 -11.97 -5.58 -13.76
CA LYS A 32 -11.74 -6.68 -14.70
C LYS A 32 -12.02 -8.01 -14.01
N ARG A 33 -12.25 -9.07 -14.78
CA ARG A 33 -12.53 -10.40 -14.20
C ARG A 33 -11.28 -10.98 -13.53
N VAL A 34 -11.40 -11.32 -12.25
CA VAL A 34 -10.32 -11.87 -11.43
C VAL A 34 -10.71 -13.26 -10.95
N LEU A 35 -9.78 -14.21 -11.00
CA LEU A 35 -9.94 -15.48 -10.31
C LEU A 35 -9.14 -15.42 -9.01
N VAL A 36 -9.82 -15.65 -7.89
CA VAL A 36 -9.24 -15.68 -6.55
C VAL A 36 -9.19 -17.12 -6.06
N VAL A 37 -7.99 -17.61 -5.75
CA VAL A 37 -7.75 -18.95 -5.22
C VAL A 37 -7.49 -18.83 -3.71
N ASP A 38 -8.45 -19.28 -2.91
CA ASP A 38 -8.44 -19.22 -1.44
C ASP A 38 -8.59 -20.63 -0.86
N GLU A 39 -7.46 -21.37 -0.85
CA GLU A 39 -7.39 -22.80 -0.46
C GLU A 39 -7.89 -23.05 0.99
N ASN A 40 -7.75 -22.06 1.86
CA ASN A 40 -8.02 -22.18 3.30
C ASN A 40 -9.25 -21.37 3.75
N ASN A 41 -10.02 -20.84 2.81
CA ASN A 41 -11.25 -20.09 3.03
C ASN A 41 -11.06 -18.85 3.93
N TYR A 42 -9.93 -18.14 3.79
CA TYR A 42 -9.61 -16.96 4.57
C TYR A 42 -10.58 -15.78 4.34
N LEU A 43 -11.09 -15.61 3.12
CA LEU A 43 -12.03 -14.53 2.79
C LEU A 43 -13.34 -14.67 3.58
N VAL A 44 -13.90 -15.87 3.65
CA VAL A 44 -15.13 -16.14 4.41
C VAL A 44 -14.84 -16.02 5.91
N ARG A 45 -13.76 -16.64 6.40
CA ARG A 45 -13.42 -16.65 7.84
C ARG A 45 -13.14 -15.26 8.41
N THR A 46 -12.67 -14.33 7.58
CA THR A 46 -12.41 -12.95 8.00
C THR A 46 -13.54 -11.98 7.69
N GLY A 47 -14.64 -12.45 7.07
CA GLY A 47 -15.76 -11.61 6.65
C GLY A 47 -15.44 -10.67 5.49
N VAL A 48 -14.32 -10.86 4.79
CA VAL A 48 -13.89 -10.02 3.66
C VAL A 48 -14.54 -10.48 2.35
N ALA A 49 -15.09 -11.70 2.29
CA ALA A 49 -15.76 -12.22 1.10
C ALA A 49 -16.86 -11.28 0.56
N SER A 50 -17.60 -10.58 1.42
CA SER A 50 -18.64 -9.62 1.02
C SER A 50 -18.09 -8.32 0.43
N LEU A 51 -16.80 -8.02 0.63
CA LEU A 51 -16.13 -6.83 0.09
C LEU A 51 -15.54 -7.08 -1.30
N VAL A 52 -15.40 -8.35 -1.68
CA VAL A 52 -14.90 -8.76 -2.98
C VAL A 52 -16.02 -8.57 -4.00
N GLY A 53 -15.84 -7.65 -4.95
CA GLY A 53 -16.87 -7.32 -5.93
C GLY A 53 -17.19 -8.47 -6.90
N GLU A 54 -18.33 -8.34 -7.58
CA GLU A 54 -18.92 -9.35 -8.48
C GLU A 54 -18.01 -9.78 -9.63
N ASN A 55 -17.01 -8.96 -9.97
CA ASN A 55 -16.00 -9.26 -10.98
C ASN A 55 -15.03 -10.38 -10.57
N ALA A 56 -15.06 -10.84 -9.32
CA ALA A 56 -14.21 -11.94 -8.86
C ALA A 56 -14.96 -13.26 -8.81
N THR A 57 -14.30 -14.30 -9.33
CA THR A 57 -14.68 -15.69 -9.11
C THR A 57 -13.78 -16.26 -8.01
N ILE A 58 -14.36 -16.74 -6.91
CA ILE A 58 -13.61 -17.34 -5.80
C ILE A 58 -13.65 -18.86 -5.92
N THR A 59 -12.50 -19.51 -5.79
CA THR A 59 -12.36 -20.96 -5.77
C THR A 59 -11.45 -21.41 -4.62
N HIS A 60 -11.73 -22.58 -4.05
CA HIS A 60 -10.91 -23.18 -2.99
C HIS A 60 -9.82 -24.12 -3.54
N LYS A 61 -9.80 -24.35 -4.85
CA LYS A 61 -8.78 -25.19 -5.49
C LYS A 61 -8.27 -24.52 -6.76
N PRO A 62 -6.96 -24.65 -7.07
CA PRO A 62 -6.45 -24.26 -8.37
C PRO A 62 -7.23 -24.97 -9.48
N LEU A 63 -7.79 -24.22 -10.42
CA LEU A 63 -8.53 -24.79 -11.54
C LEU A 63 -7.57 -25.44 -12.55
N LYS A 64 -8.00 -26.54 -13.16
CA LYS A 64 -7.26 -27.20 -14.25
C LYS A 64 -7.20 -26.33 -15.50
N SER A 65 -8.25 -25.56 -15.76
CA SER A 65 -8.35 -24.59 -16.84
C SER A 65 -8.83 -23.23 -16.31
N LEU A 66 -8.33 -22.15 -16.90
CA LEU A 66 -8.77 -20.80 -16.60
C LEU A 66 -10.12 -20.52 -17.25
N PRO A 67 -11.12 -20.00 -16.51
CA PRO A 67 -12.35 -19.52 -17.12
C PRO A 67 -12.07 -18.45 -18.18
N PRO A 68 -12.88 -18.39 -19.25
CA PRO A 68 -12.72 -17.39 -20.29
C PRO A 68 -12.88 -15.97 -19.73
N GLY A 69 -12.01 -15.06 -20.19
CA GLY A 69 -12.03 -13.64 -19.82
C GLY A 69 -11.35 -13.28 -18.50
N ILE A 70 -10.73 -14.23 -17.78
CA ILE A 70 -9.94 -13.92 -16.58
C ILE A 70 -8.68 -13.14 -16.97
N SER A 71 -8.56 -11.91 -16.47
CA SER A 71 -7.42 -11.04 -16.74
C SER A 71 -6.33 -11.08 -15.66
N SER A 72 -6.67 -11.58 -14.46
CA SER A 72 -5.77 -11.57 -13.31
C SER A 72 -6.05 -12.74 -12.38
N LEU A 73 -4.99 -13.25 -11.76
CA LEU A 73 -5.04 -14.30 -10.75
C LEU A 73 -4.62 -13.75 -9.39
N VAL A 74 -5.35 -14.09 -8.34
CA VAL A 74 -4.96 -13.81 -6.96
C VAL A 74 -4.89 -15.13 -6.21
N PHE A 75 -3.74 -15.42 -5.58
CA PHE A 75 -3.59 -16.58 -4.69
C PHE A 75 -3.44 -16.10 -3.25
N ILE A 76 -4.29 -16.62 -2.38
CA ILE A 76 -4.32 -16.27 -0.96
C ILE A 76 -3.56 -17.31 -0.16
N GLU A 77 -2.40 -16.93 0.40
CA GLU A 77 -1.53 -17.81 1.21
C GLU A 77 -1.43 -19.24 0.66
N PRO A 78 -1.07 -19.42 -0.63
CA PRO A 78 -1.11 -20.74 -1.24
C PRO A 78 -0.07 -21.65 -0.57
N SER A 79 -0.43 -22.92 -0.41
CA SER A 79 0.45 -23.93 0.18
C SER A 79 1.69 -24.24 -0.70
N LYS A 80 1.55 -24.06 -2.02
CA LYS A 80 2.59 -24.29 -3.02
C LYS A 80 2.61 -23.14 -4.03
N PRO A 81 3.79 -22.79 -4.59
CA PRO A 81 3.85 -21.69 -5.53
C PRO A 81 3.07 -22.11 -6.78
N PRO A 82 2.22 -21.24 -7.36
CA PRO A 82 1.48 -21.61 -8.54
C PRO A 82 2.45 -21.96 -9.66
N ARG A 83 2.16 -23.07 -10.35
CA ARG A 83 2.89 -23.48 -11.57
C ARG A 83 2.83 -22.34 -12.60
N LYS A 84 3.74 -22.34 -13.57
CA LYS A 84 3.80 -21.31 -14.63
C LYS A 84 2.39 -21.00 -15.16
N THR A 85 1.90 -19.83 -14.82
CA THR A 85 0.61 -19.31 -15.29
C THR A 85 0.83 -18.60 -16.61
N TYR A 86 -0.07 -18.83 -17.57
CA TYR A 86 -0.10 -18.09 -18.83
C TYR A 86 -0.69 -16.67 -18.67
N VAL A 87 -1.31 -16.40 -17.51
CA VAL A 87 -1.82 -15.06 -17.16
C VAL A 87 -0.65 -14.15 -16.78
N ARG A 88 -0.59 -12.97 -17.43
CA ARG A 88 0.42 -11.94 -17.18
C ARG A 88 0.36 -11.38 -15.77
N ASN A 89 -0.86 -11.18 -15.26
CA ASN A 89 -1.13 -10.54 -13.99
C ASN A 89 -1.41 -11.59 -12.91
N VAL A 90 -0.50 -11.71 -11.95
CA VAL A 90 -0.63 -12.64 -10.84
C VAL A 90 -0.22 -11.96 -9.55
N LEU A 91 -1.12 -11.95 -8.58
CA LEU A 91 -0.86 -11.50 -7.22
C LEU A 91 -0.82 -12.71 -6.28
N LEU A 92 0.30 -12.91 -5.60
CA LEU A 92 0.43 -13.86 -4.50
C LEU A 92 0.39 -13.10 -3.19
N THR A 93 -0.24 -13.65 -2.16
CA THR A 93 -0.08 -13.15 -0.81
C THR A 93 0.66 -14.16 0.04
N VAL A 94 1.58 -13.65 0.88
CA VAL A 94 2.35 -14.46 1.81
C VAL A 94 2.50 -13.76 3.15
N THR A 95 2.36 -14.49 4.25
CA THR A 95 2.85 -14.08 5.56
C THR A 95 4.33 -14.44 5.67
N PRO A 96 5.14 -13.70 6.45
CA PRO A 96 6.55 -14.06 6.64
C PRO A 96 6.77 -15.44 7.27
N SER A 97 5.78 -15.96 8.00
CA SER A 97 5.78 -17.34 8.52
C SER A 97 5.55 -18.41 7.45
N ASN A 98 5.05 -18.02 6.27
CA ASN A 98 4.79 -18.94 5.18
C ASN A 98 6.12 -19.39 4.54
N LYS A 99 6.40 -20.70 4.56
CA LYS A 99 7.63 -21.30 4.00
C LYS A 99 7.63 -21.35 2.47
N LEU A 100 6.67 -20.70 1.83
CA LEU A 100 6.52 -20.67 0.38
C LEU A 100 7.74 -20.07 -0.32
N ARG A 101 8.43 -20.87 -1.15
CA ARG A 101 9.51 -20.38 -2.00
C ARG A 101 8.93 -19.71 -3.24
N VAL A 102 8.72 -18.40 -3.15
CA VAL A 102 8.21 -17.58 -4.26
C VAL A 102 9.28 -17.45 -5.36
N PRO A 103 8.94 -17.68 -6.64
CA PRO A 103 9.90 -17.54 -7.73
C PRO A 103 10.47 -16.12 -7.86
N ARG A 104 11.74 -16.01 -8.26
CA ARG A 104 12.47 -14.72 -8.34
C ARG A 104 11.90 -13.70 -9.33
N TYR A 105 11.12 -14.15 -10.31
CA TYR A 105 10.48 -13.28 -11.31
C TYR A 105 9.20 -12.58 -10.79
N TYR A 106 8.81 -12.81 -9.53
CA TYR A 106 7.79 -12.01 -8.86
C TYR A 106 8.45 -10.79 -8.20
N SER A 107 7.94 -9.59 -8.50
CA SER A 107 8.32 -8.40 -7.73
C SER A 107 7.65 -8.41 -6.36
N ARG A 108 8.37 -7.96 -5.33
CA ARG A 108 7.85 -7.94 -3.97
C ARG A 108 7.13 -6.62 -3.72
N VAL A 109 5.99 -6.72 -3.04
CA VAL A 109 5.26 -5.57 -2.50
C VAL A 109 5.11 -5.81 -1.01
N TYR A 110 5.59 -4.90 -0.18
CA TYR A 110 5.49 -5.02 1.27
C TYR A 110 4.37 -4.14 1.80
N LEU A 111 3.52 -4.70 2.65
CA LEU A 111 2.56 -3.93 3.45
C LEU A 111 3.01 -3.97 4.91
N LYS A 112 3.42 -2.82 5.43
CA LYS A 112 3.85 -2.65 6.83
C LYS A 112 3.04 -1.58 7.52
N GLU A 113 2.85 -1.73 8.82
CA GLU A 113 2.29 -0.69 9.66
C GLU A 113 3.35 0.38 9.94
N LEU A 114 2.93 1.65 9.90
CA LEU A 114 3.76 2.79 10.31
C LEU A 114 3.36 3.23 11.72
N SER A 115 2.07 3.54 11.93
CA SER A 115 1.52 3.96 13.22
C SER A 115 -0.01 4.03 13.17
N ASN A 116 -0.73 3.69 14.25
CA ASN A 116 -2.17 3.99 14.42
C ASN A 116 -3.05 3.84 13.16
N ASN A 117 -3.17 2.62 12.61
CA ASN A 117 -3.94 2.31 11.40
C ASN A 117 -3.42 2.95 10.09
N LEU A 118 -2.21 3.53 10.10
CA LEU A 118 -1.48 3.98 8.92
C LEU A 118 -0.50 2.90 8.48
N TYR A 119 -0.56 2.55 7.20
CA TYR A 119 0.25 1.52 6.59
C TYR A 119 0.99 2.07 5.37
N GLU A 120 2.13 1.48 5.05
CA GLU A 120 2.89 1.74 3.84
C GLU A 120 2.85 0.50 2.95
N LEU A 121 2.44 0.68 1.70
CA LEU A 121 2.54 -0.28 0.61
C LEU A 121 3.75 0.10 -0.25
N HIS A 122 4.81 -0.69 -0.19
CA HIS A 122 6.09 -0.43 -0.84
C HIS A 122 6.35 -1.44 -1.97
N PHE A 123 6.48 -0.95 -3.20
CA PHE A 123 6.79 -1.72 -4.40
C PHE A 123 8.31 -1.75 -4.62
N THR A 124 8.93 -2.94 -4.60
CA THR A 124 10.40 -3.02 -4.70
C THR A 124 10.94 -2.88 -6.12
N ASP A 125 10.12 -3.13 -7.13
CA ASP A 125 10.49 -3.00 -8.54
C ASP A 125 10.55 -1.54 -8.98
N THR A 126 9.58 -0.72 -8.57
CA THR A 126 9.51 0.71 -8.91
C THR A 126 10.02 1.63 -7.81
N MET A 127 10.28 1.10 -6.61
CA MET A 127 10.59 1.86 -5.39
C MET A 127 9.45 2.79 -4.92
N GLU A 128 8.26 2.68 -5.53
CA GLU A 128 7.09 3.47 -5.18
C GLU A 128 6.55 3.09 -3.80
N LYS A 129 6.06 4.09 -3.06
CA LYS A 129 5.46 3.92 -1.74
C LYS A 129 4.13 4.62 -1.69
N TYR A 130 3.10 3.88 -1.31
CA TYR A 130 1.75 4.39 -1.10
C TYR A 130 1.40 4.28 0.37
N ARG A 131 0.89 5.36 0.96
CA ARG A 131 0.34 5.33 2.31
C ARG A 131 -1.13 4.97 2.26
N LEU A 132 -1.55 4.11 3.16
CA LEU A 132 -2.91 3.60 3.27
C LEU A 132 -3.36 3.76 4.71
N ARG A 133 -4.47 4.45 4.94
CA ARG A 133 -5.11 4.47 6.26
C ARG A 133 -6.31 3.55 6.27
N LEU A 134 -6.38 2.68 7.27
CA LEU A 134 -7.57 1.86 7.48
C LEU A 134 -8.64 2.72 8.16
N ARG A 135 -9.82 2.86 7.53
CA ARG A 135 -11.02 3.46 8.12
C ARG A 135 -12.17 2.46 8.01
N GLY A 136 -12.62 1.94 9.14
CA GLY A 136 -13.63 0.88 9.16
C GLY A 136 -13.14 -0.38 8.44
N LEU A 137 -13.78 -0.73 7.32
CA LEU A 137 -13.43 -1.90 6.51
C LEU A 137 -12.53 -1.59 5.30
N GLU A 138 -12.33 -0.31 4.99
CA GLU A 138 -11.69 0.11 3.75
C GLU A 138 -10.32 0.75 3.98
N PHE A 139 -9.45 0.61 2.98
CA PHE A 139 -8.23 1.40 2.90
C PHE A 139 -8.49 2.69 2.13
N ILE A 140 -8.01 3.80 2.68
CA ILE A 140 -7.99 5.08 1.99
C ILE A 140 -6.53 5.37 1.64
N VAL A 141 -6.27 5.61 0.35
CA VAL A 141 -4.95 6.09 -0.07
C VAL A 141 -4.76 7.49 0.50
N GLU A 142 -3.75 7.65 1.36
CA GLU A 142 -3.47 8.90 2.04
C GLU A 142 -2.24 9.55 1.40
N GLU A 143 -2.45 10.37 0.37
CA GLU A 143 -1.36 11.13 -0.27
C GLU A 143 -0.76 12.17 0.69
N ARG A 144 -1.58 12.67 1.61
CA ARG A 144 -1.21 13.68 2.62
C ARG A 144 -1.88 13.39 3.97
N PRO A 145 -1.26 13.78 5.09
CA PRO A 145 -1.83 13.55 6.41
C PRO A 145 -3.12 14.37 6.63
N PHE A 146 -3.95 13.98 7.59
CA PHE A 146 -5.15 14.76 7.97
C PHE A 146 -4.85 15.94 8.91
N GLY A 147 -5.74 16.94 8.90
CA GLY A 147 -5.74 18.05 9.87
C GLY A 147 -4.56 19.01 9.73
N VAL A 148 -4.00 19.46 10.87
CA VAL A 148 -2.88 20.41 10.90
C VAL A 148 -1.64 19.87 10.19
N TYR A 149 -1.39 18.56 10.27
CA TYR A 149 -0.27 17.91 9.59
C TYR A 149 -0.43 17.94 8.07
N GLY A 150 -1.65 17.78 7.56
CA GLY A 150 -1.95 17.89 6.13
C GLY A 150 -1.69 19.27 5.58
N ARG A 151 -2.14 20.30 6.30
CA ARG A 151 -1.86 21.70 5.92
C ARG A 151 -0.37 21.99 5.95
N ALA A 152 0.35 21.51 6.97
CA ALA A 152 1.80 21.62 7.08
C ALA A 152 2.54 20.89 5.95
N TYR A 153 2.07 19.71 5.55
CA TYR A 153 2.59 18.99 4.40
C TYR A 153 2.46 19.83 3.12
N GLU A 154 1.28 20.38 2.82
CA GLU A 154 1.10 21.17 1.59
C GLU A 154 1.90 22.48 1.59
N VAL A 155 1.98 23.14 2.75
CA VAL A 155 2.81 24.34 2.92
C VAL A 155 4.28 24.03 2.63
N LEU A 156 4.84 22.99 3.25
CA LEU A 156 6.23 22.61 3.05
C LEU A 156 6.48 22.09 1.62
N ARG A 157 5.56 21.31 1.07
CA ARG A 157 5.65 20.82 -0.31
C ARG A 157 5.71 21.98 -1.31
N ARG A 158 4.83 22.97 -1.17
CA ARG A 158 4.85 24.18 -2.02
C ARG A 158 6.15 24.95 -1.86
N ALA A 159 6.60 25.18 -0.63
CA ALA A 159 7.86 25.86 -0.38
C ALA A 159 9.07 25.11 -0.97
N ILE A 160 9.08 23.76 -0.94
CA ILE A 160 10.15 22.98 -1.57
C ILE A 160 10.09 23.08 -3.11
N ILE A 161 8.90 23.07 -3.70
CA ILE A 161 8.73 23.23 -5.16
C ILE A 161 9.20 24.62 -5.62
N GLU A 162 8.89 25.66 -4.85
CA GLU A 162 9.17 27.04 -5.20
C GLU A 162 10.63 27.43 -4.94
N TYR A 163 11.19 27.03 -3.80
CA TYR A 163 12.50 27.47 -3.32
C TYR A 163 13.58 26.38 -3.32
N GLY A 164 13.22 25.14 -3.66
CA GLY A 164 14.10 23.98 -3.56
C GLY A 164 14.21 23.45 -2.13
N GLU A 165 15.27 22.70 -1.85
CA GLU A 165 15.45 22.03 -0.56
C GLU A 165 15.47 23.00 0.64
N LEU A 166 14.76 22.66 1.72
CA LEU A 166 14.65 23.52 2.91
C LEU A 166 15.53 23.03 4.04
N ARG A 167 16.21 23.91 4.79
CA ARG A 167 16.80 23.50 6.07
C ARG A 167 15.71 23.31 7.12
N ILE A 168 16.00 22.56 8.18
CA ILE A 168 15.06 22.37 9.31
C ILE A 168 14.57 23.72 9.87
N ARG A 169 15.47 24.70 10.03
CA ARG A 169 15.13 26.04 10.53
C ARG A 169 14.14 26.76 9.61
N ASP A 170 14.35 26.67 8.30
CA ASP A 170 13.53 27.35 7.30
C ASP A 170 12.14 26.71 7.24
N ALA A 171 12.07 25.37 7.26
CA ALA A 171 10.81 24.65 7.35
C ALA A 171 10.01 25.02 8.61
N VAL A 172 10.66 25.16 9.77
CA VAL A 172 9.98 25.64 10.99
C VAL A 172 9.45 27.06 10.78
N LEU A 173 10.25 27.97 10.20
CA LEU A 173 9.81 29.35 9.95
C LEU A 173 8.60 29.39 9.01
N VAL A 174 8.65 28.66 7.90
CA VAL A 174 7.55 28.54 6.95
C VAL A 174 6.29 28.02 7.64
N LEU A 175 6.39 26.99 8.49
CA LEU A 175 5.23 26.49 9.24
C LEU A 175 4.69 27.52 10.23
N THR A 176 5.55 28.31 10.89
CA THR A 176 5.09 29.35 11.81
C THR A 176 4.38 30.48 11.08
N SER A 177 4.90 30.94 9.93
CA SER A 177 4.31 32.05 9.18
C SER A 177 2.99 31.64 8.50
N GLU A 178 2.95 30.48 7.85
CA GLU A 178 1.81 30.08 7.02
C GLU A 178 0.66 29.48 7.83
N LEU A 179 0.94 28.87 8.99
CA LEU A 179 -0.09 28.20 9.80
C LEU A 179 -0.36 28.87 11.14
N GLY A 180 0.31 29.99 11.44
CA GLY A 180 0.19 30.70 12.71
C GLY A 180 0.58 29.84 13.92
N LEU A 181 1.42 28.83 13.70
CA LEU A 181 1.89 27.95 14.78
C LEU A 181 3.00 28.67 15.57
N ASP A 182 3.05 28.46 16.88
CA ASP A 182 4.25 28.80 17.63
C ASP A 182 5.42 27.88 17.23
N LYS A 183 6.65 28.31 17.52
CA LYS A 183 7.87 27.56 17.15
C LYS A 183 7.91 26.14 17.73
N SER A 184 7.34 25.92 18.91
CA SER A 184 7.34 24.60 19.56
C SER A 184 6.42 23.64 18.82
N ARG A 185 5.18 24.07 18.55
CA ARG A 185 4.18 23.32 17.77
C ARG A 185 4.66 23.07 16.34
N ALA A 186 5.28 24.05 15.69
CA ALA A 186 5.86 23.87 14.36
C ALA A 186 6.95 22.78 14.34
N ARG A 187 7.81 22.72 15.37
CA ARG A 187 8.81 21.64 15.51
C ARG A 187 8.18 20.27 15.73
N ILE A 188 7.13 20.18 16.54
CA ILE A 188 6.39 18.91 16.77
C ILE A 188 5.75 18.43 15.46
N VAL A 189 5.11 19.35 14.73
CA VAL A 189 4.48 19.06 13.43
C VAL A 189 5.51 18.58 12.41
N LEU A 190 6.61 19.32 12.26
CA LEU A 190 7.70 18.96 11.38
C LEU A 190 8.31 17.61 11.76
N SER A 191 8.58 17.39 13.04
CA SER A 191 9.15 16.13 13.54
C SER A 191 8.27 14.93 13.20
N LYS A 192 6.94 15.05 13.35
CA LYS A 192 6.00 14.00 12.95
C LYS A 192 6.00 13.77 11.45
N LEU A 193 6.00 14.83 10.64
CA LEU A 193 6.05 14.71 9.17
C LEU A 193 7.33 14.01 8.70
N LEU A 194 8.46 14.30 9.34
CA LEU A 194 9.75 13.66 9.05
C LEU A 194 9.81 12.21 9.53
N SER A 195 9.36 11.92 10.76
CA SER A 195 9.37 10.56 11.32
C SER A 195 8.42 9.62 10.57
N GLU A 196 7.27 10.13 10.14
CA GLU A 196 6.31 9.42 9.30
C GLU A 196 6.74 9.40 7.82
N LYS A 197 7.90 9.98 7.47
CA LYS A 197 8.53 9.98 6.15
C LYS A 197 7.74 10.71 5.07
N TYR A 198 6.99 11.75 5.39
CA TYR A 198 6.33 12.58 4.37
C TYR A 198 7.33 13.40 3.55
N PHE A 199 8.53 13.61 4.09
CA PHE A 199 9.66 14.23 3.41
C PHE A 199 10.94 13.44 3.67
N LYS A 200 11.90 13.55 2.76
CA LYS A 200 13.25 12.99 2.90
C LYS A 200 14.15 14.04 3.55
N VAL A 201 15.05 13.60 4.42
CA VAL A 201 16.14 14.44 4.94
C VAL A 201 17.46 13.95 4.38
N ASP A 202 18.18 14.81 3.67
CA ASP A 202 19.52 14.54 3.15
C ASP A 202 20.46 15.67 3.56
N LYS A 203 21.60 15.33 4.20
CA LYS A 203 22.58 16.29 4.74
C LYS A 203 21.96 17.46 5.52
N GLY A 204 20.90 17.20 6.29
CA GLY A 204 20.19 18.20 7.11
C GLY A 204 19.20 19.09 6.33
N ARG A 205 18.93 18.78 5.06
CA ARG A 205 17.95 19.45 4.21
C ARG A 205 16.75 18.55 3.95
N ILE A 206 15.57 19.16 3.97
CA ILE A 206 14.28 18.53 3.72
C ILE A 206 13.98 18.66 2.23
N THR A 207 13.65 17.53 1.60
CA THR A 207 13.26 17.44 0.20
C THR A 207 12.06 16.51 0.03
N ILE A 208 11.43 16.56 -1.14
CA ILE A 208 10.37 15.63 -1.52
C ILE A 208 11.02 14.31 -1.99
N TYR A 209 10.29 13.20 -1.90
CA TYR A 209 10.75 11.89 -2.41
C TYR A 209 10.82 11.85 -3.93
#